data_AF-G7DT92-F1
#
_entry.id   AF-G7DT92-F1
#
_cell.length_a   1.000
_cell.length_b   1.000
_cell.length_c   1.000
_cell.angle_alpha   90.00
_cell.angle_beta   90.00
_cell.angle_gamma   90.00
#
_symmetry.space_group_name_H-M   'P 1'
#
loop_
_entity.id
_entity.type
_entity.pdbx_description
1 polymer ?
#
loop_
_entity_poly.entity_id
_entity_poly.type
_entity_poly.pdbx_seq_one_letter_code
_entity_poly.pdbx_strand_id
1 'polypeptide(L)'
;MAIYLQMTFSLLMLEMGLFISLVLPLPFTWRRAMLKFLAESPIVAKLQFGLKILFIFVVVLFVDAVQHMLRVHAEGKEIRQSGMGQNLRGESDWRTRKFLSERNMYLTGSTLFLSLMLSRVYAVILDLIKVQEDNALLRKQAKEGGDDKYVTLKKDYDDLSARYNAKFDKAADSKKAI
;
A
#
# COMPACT_ATOMS: atom_id res chain seq x y z
N MET A 1 17.20 9.95 29.30
CA MET A 1 16.81 8.57 28.90
C MET A 1 15.33 8.44 28.55
N ALA A 2 14.38 9.05 29.29
CA ALA A 2 12.95 8.93 29.00
C ALA A 2 12.50 9.62 27.69
N ILE A 3 12.97 10.86 27.43
CA ILE A 3 12.52 11.65 26.27
C ILE A 3 12.87 10.98 24.94
N TYR A 4 14.07 10.42 24.81
CA TYR A 4 14.50 9.72 23.58
C TYR A 4 13.64 8.49 23.30
N LEU A 5 13.39 7.68 24.34
CA LEU A 5 12.52 6.51 24.26
C LEU A 5 11.08 6.90 23.87
N GLN A 6 10.59 7.99 24.43
CA GLN A 6 9.25 8.51 24.20
C GLN A 6 9.08 9.07 22.79
N MET A 7 10.11 9.72 22.23
CA MET A 7 10.14 10.16 20.83
C MET A 7 10.14 8.98 19.86
N THR A 8 11.02 7.99 20.06
CA THR A 8 11.07 6.79 19.21
C THR A 8 9.80 5.96 19.30
N PHE A 9 9.22 5.84 20.50
CA PHE A 9 7.97 5.11 20.72
C PHE A 9 6.77 5.82 20.09
N SER A 10 6.72 7.15 20.17
CA SER A 10 5.65 7.94 19.54
C SER A 10 5.74 7.85 18.01
N LEU A 11 6.96 7.90 17.46
CA LEU A 11 7.21 7.70 16.03
C LEU A 11 6.75 6.31 15.57
N LEU A 12 7.06 5.27 16.36
CA LEU A 12 6.64 3.89 16.09
C LEU A 12 5.12 3.72 16.17
N MET A 13 4.45 4.29 17.18
CA MET A 13 2.99 4.26 17.27
C MET A 13 2.31 4.98 16.09
N LEU A 14 2.88 6.11 15.65
CA LEU A 14 2.42 6.84 14.48
C LEU A 14 2.61 6.01 13.20
N GLU A 15 3.78 5.39 13.02
CA GLU A 15 4.06 4.52 11.87
C GLU A 15 3.18 3.27 11.85
N MET A 16 2.96 2.62 13.00
CA MET A 16 2.03 1.50 13.11
C MET A 16 0.60 1.92 12.78
N GLY A 17 0.16 3.09 13.27
CA GLY A 17 -1.15 3.66 12.95
C GLY A 17 -1.31 3.94 11.46
N LEU A 18 -0.31 4.58 10.84
CA LEU A 18 -0.30 4.82 9.39
C LEU A 18 -0.27 3.51 8.61
N PHE A 19 0.54 2.54 9.01
CA PHE A 19 0.64 1.25 8.35
C PHE A 19 -0.66 0.48 8.42
N ILE A 20 -1.26 0.36 9.60
CA ILE A 20 -2.56 -0.31 9.77
C ILE A 20 -3.64 0.42 8.97
N SER A 21 -3.66 1.76 8.99
CA SER A 21 -4.60 2.54 8.19
C SER A 21 -4.42 2.35 6.67
N LEU A 22 -3.19 2.11 6.21
CA LEU A 22 -2.87 1.96 4.79
C LEU A 22 -3.03 0.50 4.31
N VAL A 23 -2.74 -0.47 5.18
CA VAL A 23 -2.86 -1.91 4.93
C VAL A 23 -4.28 -2.41 5.09
N LEU A 24 -5.09 -1.78 5.93
CA LEU A 24 -6.51 -2.12 6.04
C LEU A 24 -7.11 -2.12 4.63
N PRO A 25 -7.65 -3.25 4.16
CA PRO A 25 -8.25 -3.32 2.84
C PRO A 25 -9.44 -2.38 2.81
N LEU A 26 -9.21 -1.13 2.35
CA LEU A 26 -10.25 -0.13 2.28
C LEU A 26 -11.32 -0.61 1.28
N PRO A 27 -12.60 -0.65 1.69
CA PRO A 27 -13.68 -1.12 0.84
C PRO A 27 -13.69 -0.37 -0.49
N PHE A 28 -13.88 -1.12 -1.58
CA PHE A 28 -13.66 -0.72 -2.97
C PHE A 28 -14.34 0.62 -3.36
N THR A 29 -15.48 0.94 -2.74
CA THR A 29 -16.24 2.17 -2.96
C THR A 29 -15.55 3.40 -2.38
N TRP A 30 -15.03 3.31 -1.15
CA TRP A 30 -14.28 4.40 -0.51
C TRP A 30 -12.92 4.61 -1.15
N ARG A 31 -12.27 3.51 -1.59
CA ARG A 31 -11.01 3.56 -2.33
C ARG A 31 -11.17 4.37 -3.62
N ARG A 32 -12.20 4.09 -4.42
CA ARG A 32 -12.47 4.82 -5.66
C ARG A 32 -12.87 6.28 -5.42
N ALA A 33 -13.69 6.57 -4.40
CA ALA A 33 -14.12 7.94 -4.10
C ALA A 33 -12.98 8.82 -3.56
N MET A 34 -12.21 8.31 -2.58
CA MET A 34 -11.06 9.03 -2.01
C MET A 34 -9.95 9.21 -3.04
N LEU A 35 -9.65 8.17 -3.84
CA LEU A 35 -8.54 8.22 -4.80
C LEU A 35 -8.89 8.88 -6.11
N LYS A 36 -10.15 8.97 -6.53
CA LYS A 36 -10.54 9.81 -7.68
C LYS A 36 -10.42 11.30 -7.32
N PHE A 37 -10.79 11.68 -6.09
CA PHE A 37 -10.47 12.98 -5.51
C PHE A 37 -8.96 13.21 -5.31
N LEU A 38 -8.20 12.14 -5.02
CA LEU A 38 -6.74 12.22 -4.84
C LEU A 38 -5.97 12.24 -6.18
N ALA A 39 -6.46 11.56 -7.22
CA ALA A 39 -5.83 11.38 -8.53
C ALA A 39 -6.08 12.54 -9.49
N GLU A 40 -7.20 13.28 -9.35
CA GLU A 40 -7.35 14.59 -9.99
C GLU A 40 -6.44 15.66 -9.38
N SER A 41 -5.83 15.37 -8.22
CA SER A 41 -5.08 16.34 -7.45
C SER A 41 -3.58 16.04 -7.44
N PRO A 42 -2.68 17.04 -7.48
CA PRO A 42 -1.22 16.88 -7.36
C PRO A 42 -0.75 16.25 -6.02
N ILE A 43 -1.68 15.80 -5.17
CA ILE A 43 -1.43 15.23 -3.86
C ILE A 43 -0.77 13.86 -3.93
N VAL A 44 -1.04 13.01 -4.94
CA VAL A 44 -0.39 11.67 -5.04
C VAL A 44 1.13 11.81 -5.17
N ALA A 45 1.60 12.74 -6.00
CA ALA A 45 3.04 13.04 -6.14
C ALA A 45 3.62 13.61 -4.84
N LYS A 46 2.88 14.49 -4.14
CA LYS A 46 3.28 15.03 -2.83
C LYS A 46 3.31 13.96 -1.74
N LEU A 47 2.41 12.98 -1.78
CA LEU A 47 2.35 11.88 -0.81
C LEU A 47 3.54 10.94 -0.99
N GLN A 48 3.86 10.59 -2.24
CA GLN A 48 5.05 9.80 -2.55
C GLN A 48 6.33 10.53 -2.12
N PHE A 49 6.38 11.85 -2.31
CA PHE A 49 7.50 12.67 -1.85
C PHE A 49 7.59 12.73 -0.32
N GLY A 50 6.46 12.90 0.38
CA GLY A 50 6.39 12.89 1.84
C GLY A 50 6.82 11.55 2.45
N LEU A 51 6.40 10.43 1.86
CA LEU A 51 6.84 9.09 2.28
C LEU A 51 8.36 8.89 2.08
N LYS A 52 8.94 9.40 0.99
CA LYS A 52 10.40 9.36 0.77
C LYS A 52 11.16 10.19 1.81
N ILE A 53 10.66 11.38 2.16
CA ILE A 53 11.28 12.23 3.19
C ILE A 53 11.22 11.54 4.56
N LEU A 54 10.06 10.98 4.92
CA LEU A 54 9.89 10.25 6.18
C LEU A 54 10.84 9.04 6.26
N PHE A 55 11.01 8.31 5.15
CA PHE A 55 11.97 7.22 5.07
C PHE A 55 13.42 7.67 5.34
N ILE A 56 13.87 8.76 4.71
CA ILE A 56 15.22 9.31 4.95
C ILE A 56 15.39 9.68 6.42
N PHE A 57 14.38 10.31 7.04
CA PHE A 57 14.42 10.70 8.44
C PHE A 57 14.55 9.48 9.38
N VAL A 58 13.80 8.41 9.12
CA VAL A 58 13.88 7.16 9.90
C VAL A 58 15.23 6.47 9.73
N VAL A 59 15.81 6.48 8.52
CA VAL A 59 17.16 5.97 8.29
C VAL A 59 18.21 6.74 9.08
N VAL A 60 18.13 8.07 9.10
CA VAL A 60 19.05 8.91 9.89
C VAL A 60 18.94 8.61 11.38
N LEU A 61 17.72 8.50 11.92
CA LEU A 61 17.49 8.11 13.32
C LEU A 61 18.02 6.71 13.64
N PHE A 62 17.92 5.78 12.70
CA PHE A 62 18.48 4.44 12.87
C PHE A 62 20.02 4.46 12.91
N VAL A 63 20.65 5.20 12.01
CA VAL A 63 22.12 5.34 12.01
C VAL A 63 22.60 5.99 13.31
N ASP A 64 21.90 7.02 13.80
CA ASP A 64 22.17 7.64 15.10
C ASP A 64 22.05 6.63 16.26
N ALA A 65 20.97 5.84 16.30
CA ALA A 65 20.77 4.80 17.31
C ALA A 65 21.87 3.72 17.28
N VAL A 66 22.32 3.32 16.08
CA VAL A 66 23.42 2.37 15.89
C VAL A 66 24.75 2.97 16.37
N GLN A 67 25.06 4.21 15.98
CA GLN A 67 26.29 4.90 16.42
C GLN A 67 26.34 5.03 17.94
N HIS A 68 25.22 5.41 18.56
CA HIS A 68 25.10 5.46 20.02
C HIS A 68 25.32 4.08 20.67
N MET A 69 24.68 3.03 20.15
CA MET A 69 24.88 1.67 20.67
C MET A 69 26.32 1.18 20.52
N LEU A 70 26.97 1.46 19.39
CA LEU A 70 28.38 1.11 19.15
C LEU A 70 29.31 1.83 20.12
N ARG A 71 29.06 3.12 20.40
CA ARG A 71 29.83 3.90 21.40
C ARG A 71 29.69 3.28 22.80
N VAL A 72 28.46 2.98 23.25
CA VAL A 72 28.20 2.32 24.55
C VAL A 72 28.84 0.93 24.63
N HIS A 73 28.92 0.21 23.51
CA HIS A 73 29.63 -1.07 23.43
C HIS A 73 31.15 -0.93 23.53
N ALA A 74 31.72 0.12 22.92
CA ALA A 74 33.15 0.41 22.98
C ALA A 74 33.59 0.81 24.41
N GLU A 75 32.82 1.68 25.07
CA GLU A 75 33.03 2.06 26.48
C GLU A 75 33.06 0.82 27.40
N GLY A 76 32.25 -0.21 27.10
CA GLY A 76 32.26 -1.48 27.83
C GLY A 76 33.51 -2.33 27.66
N LYS A 77 34.14 -2.27 26.48
CA LYS A 77 35.39 -2.99 26.23
C LYS A 77 36.56 -2.30 26.94
N GLU A 78 36.58 -0.98 26.97
CA GLU A 78 37.61 -0.19 27.67
C GLU A 78 37.54 -0.39 29.19
N ILE A 79 36.35 -0.42 29.79
CA ILE A 79 36.18 -0.71 31.24
C ILE A 79 36.67 -2.11 31.60
N ARG A 80 36.48 -3.09 30.70
CA ARG A 80 36.96 -4.47 30.88
C ARG A 80 38.46 -4.63 30.68
N GLN A 81 39.06 -3.87 29.76
CA GLN A 81 40.50 -3.92 29.47
C GLN A 81 41.35 -3.11 30.45
N SER A 82 40.83 -2.01 31.00
CA SER A 82 41.56 -1.11 31.90
C SER A 82 41.73 -1.63 33.34
N GLY A 83 41.29 -2.85 33.67
CA GLY A 83 41.39 -3.41 35.02
C GLY A 83 40.52 -2.72 36.08
N MET A 84 39.81 -1.64 35.71
CA MET A 84 38.87 -0.88 36.55
C MET A 84 37.61 -1.68 36.93
N GLY A 85 37.45 -2.89 36.38
CA GLY A 85 36.38 -3.86 36.67
C GLY A 85 36.32 -4.36 38.13
N GLN A 86 37.21 -3.92 39.02
CA GLN A 86 37.10 -4.16 40.46
C GLN A 86 36.01 -3.30 41.14
N ASN A 87 35.53 -2.23 40.51
CA ASN A 87 34.40 -1.47 41.02
C ASN A 87 33.07 -2.08 40.54
N LEU A 88 32.46 -2.98 41.33
CA LEU A 88 31.14 -3.60 41.06
C LEU A 88 30.05 -2.56 40.67
N ARG A 89 30.20 -1.32 41.14
CA ARG A 89 29.28 -0.21 40.90
C ARG A 89 29.40 0.40 39.49
N GLY A 90 30.59 0.40 38.89
CA GLY A 90 30.80 0.86 37.51
C GLY A 90 30.39 -0.19 36.48
N GLU A 91 30.61 -1.47 36.77
CA GLU A 91 30.24 -2.57 35.89
C GLU A 91 28.72 -2.78 35.78
N SER A 92 28.00 -2.61 36.90
CA SER A 92 26.53 -2.70 36.96
C SER A 92 25.85 -1.54 36.22
N ASP A 93 26.41 -0.34 36.32
CA ASP A 93 25.91 0.84 35.63
C ASP A 93 26.15 0.76 34.10
N TRP A 94 27.31 0.27 33.68
CA TRP A 94 27.58 -0.04 32.27
C TRP A 94 26.63 -1.11 31.71
N ARG A 95 26.41 -2.22 32.44
CA ARG A 95 25.48 -3.29 32.00
C ARG A 95 24.08 -2.75 31.75
N THR A 96 23.63 -1.82 32.59
CA THR A 96 22.31 -1.19 32.45
C THR A 96 22.25 -0.32 31.20
N ARG A 97 23.26 0.53 30.97
CA ARG A 97 23.35 1.39 29.77
C ARG A 97 23.41 0.58 28.48
N LYS A 98 24.14 -0.54 28.48
CA LYS A 98 24.20 -1.48 27.35
C LYS A 98 22.81 -2.01 26.99
N PHE A 99 22.10 -2.59 27.97
CA PHE A 99 20.75 -3.14 27.74
C PHE A 99 19.77 -2.08 27.24
N LEU A 100 19.87 -0.85 27.78
CA LEU A 100 19.04 0.27 27.30
C LEU A 100 19.35 0.65 25.85
N SER A 101 20.63 0.70 25.47
CA SER A 101 21.03 1.03 24.09
C SER A 101 20.63 -0.05 23.08
N GLU A 102 20.71 -1.32 23.46
CA GLU A 102 20.31 -2.46 22.61
C GLU A 102 18.82 -2.45 22.32
N ARG A 103 17.98 -2.31 23.37
CA ARG A 103 16.52 -2.22 23.19
C ARG A 103 16.12 -1.03 22.32
N ASN A 104 16.78 0.11 22.50
CA ASN A 104 16.47 1.30 21.73
C ASN A 104 16.87 1.13 20.25
N MET A 105 18.03 0.53 19.97
CA MET A 105 18.42 0.19 18.59
C MET A 105 17.40 -0.75 17.94
N TYR A 106 16.97 -1.81 18.64
CA TYR A 106 15.99 -2.75 18.08
C TYR A 106 14.63 -2.09 17.84
N LEU A 107 14.19 -1.19 18.73
CA LEU A 107 12.95 -0.44 18.56
C LEU A 107 13.02 0.48 17.34
N THR A 108 14.13 1.19 17.13
CA THR A 108 14.32 2.03 15.94
C THR A 108 14.50 1.19 14.68
N GLY A 109 15.09 -0.02 14.79
CA GLY A 109 15.22 -0.95 13.68
C GLY A 109 13.88 -1.50 13.19
N SER A 110 12.95 -1.78 14.10
CA SER A 110 11.59 -2.21 13.71
C SER A 110 10.81 -1.07 13.05
N THR A 111 10.94 0.17 13.52
CA THR A 111 10.45 1.39 12.82
C THR A 111 10.99 1.45 11.39
N LEU A 112 12.30 1.30 11.20
CA LEU A 112 12.91 1.34 9.86
C LEU A 112 12.37 0.25 8.93
N PHE A 113 12.22 -0.97 9.44
CA PHE A 113 11.63 -2.08 8.68
C PHE A 113 10.19 -1.78 8.29
N LEU A 114 9.41 -1.21 9.21
CA LEU A 114 8.01 -0.86 8.99
C LEU A 114 7.87 0.28 7.98
N SER A 115 8.74 1.28 8.03
CA SER A 115 8.88 2.35 7.04
C SER A 115 9.17 1.82 5.64
N LEU A 116 10.08 0.84 5.53
CA LEU A 116 10.42 0.20 4.27
C LEU A 116 9.22 -0.59 3.71
N MET A 117 8.53 -1.34 4.56
CA MET A 117 7.29 -2.03 4.19
C MET A 117 6.22 -1.05 3.73
N LEU A 118 6.03 0.06 4.42
CA LEU A 118 5.05 1.08 4.08
C LEU A 118 5.31 1.69 2.69
N SER A 119 6.57 1.93 2.34
CA SER A 119 6.96 2.38 1.00
C SER A 119 6.60 1.36 -0.09
N ARG A 120 6.77 0.06 0.19
CA ARG A 120 6.46 -1.02 -0.75
C ARG A 120 4.97 -1.22 -0.89
N VAL A 121 4.24 -1.26 0.23
CA VAL A 121 2.78 -1.40 0.24
C VAL A 121 2.11 -0.25 -0.50
N TYR A 122 2.61 0.99 -0.34
CA TYR A 122 2.10 2.14 -1.08
C TYR A 122 2.19 1.97 -2.61
N ALA A 123 3.34 1.52 -3.12
CA ALA A 123 3.52 1.25 -4.55
C ALA A 123 2.56 0.15 -5.04
N VAL A 124 2.45 -0.94 -4.29
CA VAL A 124 1.53 -2.04 -4.62
C VAL A 124 0.07 -1.59 -4.59
N ILE A 125 -0.31 -0.71 -3.66
CA ILE A 125 -1.65 -0.13 -3.59
C ILE A 125 -1.96 0.66 -4.85
N LEU A 126 -1.04 1.51 -5.32
CA LEU A 126 -1.19 2.28 -6.56
C LEU A 126 -1.34 1.38 -7.79
N ASP A 127 -0.51 0.35 -7.90
CA ASP A 127 -0.60 -0.61 -9.01
C ASP A 127 -1.92 -1.38 -8.97
N LEU A 128 -2.37 -1.80 -7.79
CA LEU A 128 -3.66 -2.45 -7.61
C LEU A 128 -4.83 -1.56 -8.05
N ILE A 129 -4.75 -0.24 -7.86
CA ILE A 129 -5.80 0.70 -8.30
C ILE A 129 -5.82 0.80 -9.82
N LYS A 130 -4.67 0.97 -10.47
CA LYS A 130 -4.58 1.04 -11.94
C LYS A 130 -5.17 -0.21 -12.59
N VAL A 131 -4.76 -1.37 -12.09
CA VAL A 131 -5.29 -2.67 -12.56
C VAL A 131 -6.80 -2.79 -12.35
N GLN A 132 -7.34 -2.23 -11.27
CA GLN A 132 -8.79 -2.21 -11.01
C GLN A 132 -9.53 -1.24 -11.95
N GLU A 133 -8.97 -0.08 -12.27
CA GLU A 133 -9.54 0.87 -13.24
C GLU A 133 -9.54 0.30 -14.65
N ASP A 134 -8.43 -0.30 -15.09
CA ASP A 134 -8.32 -0.96 -16.39
C ASP A 134 -9.35 -2.10 -16.51
N ASN A 135 -9.49 -2.94 -15.47
CA ASN A 135 -10.52 -3.98 -15.44
C ASN A 135 -11.94 -3.40 -15.51
N ALA A 136 -12.21 -2.27 -14.86
CA ALA A 136 -13.52 -1.62 -14.90
C ALA A 136 -13.83 -1.04 -16.30
N LEU A 137 -12.84 -0.46 -16.97
CA LEU A 137 -12.95 0.04 -18.34
C LEU A 137 -13.17 -1.11 -19.34
N LEU A 138 -12.37 -2.17 -19.25
CA LEU A 138 -12.52 -3.38 -20.07
C LEU A 138 -13.90 -4.02 -19.87
N ARG A 139 -14.40 -4.10 -18.63
CA ARG A 139 -15.76 -4.60 -18.36
C ARG A 139 -16.86 -3.72 -18.94
N LYS A 140 -16.67 -2.40 -18.97
CA LYS A 140 -17.63 -1.49 -19.63
C LYS A 140 -17.62 -1.68 -21.14
N GLN A 141 -16.45 -1.70 -21.77
CA GLN A 141 -16.32 -1.97 -23.20
C GLN A 141 -16.88 -3.34 -23.60
N ALA A 142 -16.68 -4.36 -22.77
CA ALA A 142 -17.26 -5.69 -23.00
C ALA A 142 -18.79 -5.71 -22.85
N LYS A 143 -19.36 -4.92 -21.93
CA LYS A 143 -20.82 -4.77 -21.80
C LYS A 143 -21.42 -3.98 -22.95
N GLU A 144 -20.83 -2.83 -23.29
CA GLU A 144 -21.29 -2.00 -24.40
C GLU A 144 -21.17 -2.76 -25.73
N GLY A 145 -20.05 -3.41 -26.01
CA GLY A 145 -19.87 -4.23 -27.21
C GLY A 145 -20.70 -5.52 -27.23
N GLY A 146 -21.12 -6.02 -26.06
CA GLY A 146 -22.02 -7.16 -25.91
C GLY A 146 -23.48 -6.80 -26.15
N ASP A 147 -23.97 -5.73 -25.52
CA ASP A 147 -25.33 -5.23 -25.69
C ASP A 147 -25.57 -4.74 -27.12
N ASP A 148 -24.62 -4.02 -27.73
CA ASP A 148 -24.78 -3.48 -29.09
C ASP A 148 -24.81 -4.61 -30.14
N LYS A 149 -24.00 -5.66 -29.96
CA LYS A 149 -24.07 -6.89 -30.77
C LYS A 149 -25.37 -7.66 -30.56
N TYR A 150 -25.88 -7.73 -29.33
CA TYR A 150 -27.11 -8.45 -29.04
C TYR A 150 -28.34 -7.74 -29.62
N VAL A 151 -28.36 -6.39 -29.56
CA VAL A 151 -29.44 -5.56 -30.11
C VAL A 151 -29.46 -5.60 -31.64
N THR A 152 -28.28 -5.54 -32.28
CA THR A 152 -28.18 -5.66 -33.75
C THR A 152 -28.59 -7.05 -34.22
N LEU A 153 -28.10 -8.11 -33.57
CA LEU A 153 -28.45 -9.50 -33.92
C LEU A 153 -29.95 -9.78 -33.75
N LYS A 154 -30.60 -9.19 -32.74
CA LYS A 154 -32.05 -9.32 -32.53
C LYS A 154 -32.87 -8.62 -33.62
N LYS A 155 -32.46 -7.43 -34.06
CA LYS A 155 -33.09 -6.74 -35.20
C LYS A 155 -32.99 -7.53 -36.50
N ASP A 156 -31.82 -8.11 -36.78
CA ASP A 156 -31.61 -8.93 -37.97
C ASP A 156 -32.47 -10.21 -37.94
N TYR A 157 -32.64 -10.82 -36.76
CA TYR A 157 -33.52 -11.98 -36.59
C TYR A 157 -35.01 -11.64 -36.82
N ASP A 158 -35.47 -10.50 -36.30
CA ASP A 158 -36.83 -10.03 -36.49
C ASP A 158 -37.11 -9.68 -37.97
N ASP A 159 -36.21 -8.98 -38.67
CA ASP A 159 -36.34 -8.69 -40.12
C ASP A 159 -36.37 -9.98 -40.95
N LEU A 160 -35.51 -10.94 -40.62
CA LEU A 160 -35.47 -12.22 -41.31
C LEU A 160 -36.78 -13.01 -41.12
N SER A 161 -37.33 -13.01 -39.90
CA SER A 161 -38.61 -13.66 -39.61
C SER A 161 -39.79 -13.01 -40.33
N ALA A 162 -39.80 -11.67 -40.41
CA ALA A 162 -40.81 -10.92 -41.14
C ALA A 162 -40.75 -11.19 -42.66
N ARG A 163 -39.54 -11.25 -43.23
CA ARG A 163 -39.33 -11.64 -44.64
C ARG A 163 -39.76 -13.07 -44.92
N TYR A 164 -39.51 -13.97 -43.97
CA TYR A 164 -39.94 -15.36 -44.09
C TYR A 164 -41.47 -15.43 -44.12
N ASN A 165 -42.14 -14.83 -43.13
CA ASN A 165 -43.61 -14.82 -43.06
C ASN A 165 -44.26 -14.15 -44.30
N ALA A 166 -43.71 -13.02 -44.77
CA ALA A 166 -44.21 -12.37 -45.99
C ALA A 166 -44.04 -13.23 -47.26
N LYS A 167 -43.01 -14.10 -47.32
CA LYS A 167 -42.86 -15.08 -48.41
C LYS A 167 -43.87 -16.21 -48.28
N PHE A 168 -44.20 -16.65 -47.07
CA PHE A 168 -45.25 -17.65 -46.83
C PHE A 168 -46.62 -17.13 -47.24
N ASP A 169 -46.96 -15.89 -46.88
CA ASP A 169 -48.23 -15.27 -47.26
C ASP A 169 -48.34 -15.14 -48.79
N LYS A 170 -47.28 -14.65 -49.46
CA LYS A 170 -47.24 -14.57 -50.93
C LYS A 170 -47.34 -15.95 -51.59
N ALA A 171 -46.75 -16.99 -51.01
CA ALA A 171 -46.86 -18.35 -51.51
C ALA A 171 -48.26 -18.95 -51.27
N ALA A 172 -48.93 -18.58 -50.18
CA ALA A 172 -50.30 -18.98 -49.88
C ALA A 172 -51.32 -18.29 -50.80
N ASP A 173 -51.12 -17.00 -51.08
CA ASP A 173 -51.96 -16.22 -52.01
C ASP A 173 -51.80 -16.72 -53.46
N SER A 174 -50.56 -17.02 -53.88
CA SER A 174 -50.30 -17.61 -55.20
C SER A 174 -50.91 -19.00 -55.37
N LYS A 175 -51.11 -19.76 -54.29
CA LYS A 175 -51.75 -21.08 -54.31
C LYS A 175 -53.28 -21.03 -54.33
N LYS A 176 -53.89 -19.93 -53.89
CA LYS A 176 -55.34 -19.69 -53.96
C LYS A 176 -55.80 -19.09 -55.29
N ALA A 177 -54.87 -18.52 -56.05
CA ALA A 177 -55.13 -17.89 -57.36
C ALA A 177 -55.03 -18.87 -58.56
N ILE A 178 -54.76 -20.15 -58.30
CA ILE A 178 -54.74 -21.26 -59.27
C ILE A 178 -55.88 -22.21 -58.90
#